data_AF-A0A1V4HIN9-F1
#
_entry.id   AF-A0A1V4HIN9-F1
#
_cell.length_a   1.000
_cell.length_b   1.000
_cell.length_c   1.000
_cell.angle_alpha   90.00
_cell.angle_beta   90.00
_cell.angle_gamma   90.00
#
_symmetry.space_group_name_H-M   'P 1'
#
loop_
_entity.id
_entity.type
_entity.pdbx_description
1 polymer ?
#
loop_
_entity_poly.entity_id
_entity_poly.type
_entity_poly.pdbx_seq_one_letter_code
_entity_poly.pdbx_strand_id
1 'polypeptide(L)' 'MPSSIVFNMININNQNTNATIGIGENVQSSWDSHSKNNYGTGEFIGNSISVNIVNFLYDNDFIDAPINDQDFKPTVATQV' A
#
# COMPACT_ATOMS: atom_id res chain seq x y z
N MET A 1 16.01 20.76 -9.16
CA MET A 1 15.18 21.81 -8.49
C MET A 1 13.92 22.13 -9.29
N PRO A 2 12.77 21.48 -9.00
CA PRO A 2 11.52 21.76 -9.69
C PRO A 2 11.07 23.21 -9.44
N SER A 3 11.07 24.01 -10.50
CA SER A 3 10.62 25.41 -10.47
C SER A 3 9.09 25.46 -10.56
N SER A 4 8.46 25.41 -9.39
CA SER A 4 7.01 25.53 -9.15
C SER A 4 6.16 24.30 -9.49
N ILE A 5 5.36 23.86 -8.52
CA ILE A 5 4.36 22.80 -8.67
C ILE A 5 3.05 23.37 -8.13
N VAL A 6 2.06 23.54 -9.01
CA VAL A 6 0.78 24.13 -8.65
C VAL A 6 -0.33 23.23 -9.18
N PHE A 7 -1.15 22.71 -8.27
CA PHE A 7 -2.37 21.99 -8.58
C PHE A 7 -3.43 22.37 -7.55
N ASN A 8 -4.70 22.24 -7.93
CA ASN A 8 -5.83 22.61 -7.09
C ASN A 8 -6.08 21.60 -5.96
N MET A 9 -6.07 20.31 -6.27
CA MET A 9 -6.25 19.25 -5.28
C MET A 9 -5.71 17.91 -5.80
N ILE A 10 -5.13 17.13 -4.88
CA ILE A 10 -4.94 15.69 -5.04
C ILE A 10 -6.00 15.03 -4.16
N ASN A 11 -6.92 14.29 -4.77
CA ASN A 11 -7.93 13.56 -4.04
C ASN A 11 -7.71 12.06 -4.21
N ILE A 12 -7.44 11.37 -3.11
CA ILE A 12 -7.11 9.95 -3.12
C ILE A 12 -8.08 9.26 -2.20
N ASN A 13 -8.88 8.37 -2.80
CA ASN A 13 -9.94 7.68 -2.09
C ASN A 13 -9.41 6.53 -1.24
N ASN A 14 -8.29 5.90 -1.64
CA ASN A 14 -7.59 4.92 -0.82
C ASN A 14 -6.14 4.72 -1.28
N GLN A 15 -5.29 4.30 -0.34
CA GLN A 15 -3.95 3.79 -0.58
C GLN A 15 -3.77 2.56 0.29
N ASN A 16 -3.26 1.47 -0.31
CA ASN A 16 -3.00 0.23 0.40
C ASN A 16 -1.51 0.04 0.64
N THR A 17 -1.18 -1.12 1.18
CA THR A 17 0.16 -1.57 1.54
C THR A 17 1.22 -1.16 0.50
N ASN A 18 2.30 -0.52 0.98
CA ASN A 18 3.42 -0.04 0.15
C ASN A 18 3.08 1.06 -0.87
N ALA A 19 2.21 2.01 -0.53
CA ALA A 19 1.80 3.09 -1.42
C ALA A 19 2.33 4.48 -1.03
N THR A 20 2.50 5.35 -2.03
CA THR A 20 3.11 6.67 -1.90
C THR A 20 2.42 7.70 -2.78
N ILE A 21 2.51 8.97 -2.41
CA ILE A 21 2.10 10.12 -3.22
C ILE A 21 3.31 11.04 -3.29
N GLY A 22 4.08 10.94 -4.36
CA GLY A 22 5.24 11.80 -4.59
C GLY A 22 4.85 13.04 -5.40
N ILE A 23 5.27 14.22 -4.93
CA ILE A 23 5.15 15.49 -5.66
C ILE A 23 6.52 16.15 -5.69
N GLY A 24 6.97 16.57 -6.87
CA GLY A 24 8.31 17.12 -7.06
C GLY A 24 9.39 16.06 -7.12
N GLU A 25 10.62 16.47 -6.84
CA GLU A 25 11.77 15.57 -6.90
C GLU A 25 11.77 14.65 -5.67
N ASN A 26 11.57 13.36 -5.92
CA ASN A 26 11.46 12.35 -4.87
C ASN A 26 12.39 11.19 -5.19
N VAL A 27 13.16 10.75 -4.20
CA VAL A 27 13.89 9.48 -4.25
C VAL A 27 13.28 8.58 -3.21
N GLN A 28 12.67 7.48 -3.67
CA GLN A 28 11.99 6.51 -2.84
C GLN A 28 12.59 5.14 -3.14
N SER A 29 13.59 4.76 -2.34
CA SER A 29 14.26 3.46 -2.43
C SER A 29 13.97 2.66 -1.17
N SER A 30 14.20 1.34 -1.23
CA SER A 30 14.15 0.47 -0.05
C SER A 30 12.74 0.28 0.54
N TRP A 31 11.72 0.25 -0.32
CA TRP A 31 10.33 0.01 0.07
C TRP A 31 10.02 -1.47 0.05
N ASP A 32 9.61 -2.01 1.20
CA ASP A 32 9.13 -3.39 1.28
C ASP A 32 7.87 -3.46 2.11
N SER A 33 7.01 -4.36 1.69
CA SER A 33 5.84 -4.66 2.45
C SER A 33 5.34 -6.06 2.16
N HIS A 34 4.96 -6.72 3.24
CA HIS A 34 4.57 -8.10 3.24
C HIS A 34 3.27 -8.18 4.03
N SER A 35 2.23 -8.76 3.46
CA SER A 35 0.95 -8.90 4.14
C SER A 35 0.26 -10.17 3.69
N LYS A 36 -0.25 -10.94 4.64
CA LYS A 36 -1.29 -11.93 4.38
C LYS A 36 -2.61 -11.34 4.86
N ASN A 37 -3.56 -11.25 3.95
CA ASN A 37 -4.86 -10.68 4.23
C ASN A 37 -5.94 -11.69 3.89
N ASN A 38 -6.74 -12.06 4.88
CA ASN A 38 -7.91 -12.92 4.71
C ASN A 38 -9.16 -12.12 5.00
N TYR A 39 -9.67 -11.46 3.96
CA TYR A 39 -10.89 -10.68 4.08
C TYR A 39 -12.07 -11.45 3.53
N GLY A 40 -13.16 -11.50 4.30
CA GLY A 40 -14.42 -12.07 3.82
C GLY A 40 -15.05 -11.18 2.78
N THR A 41 -15.37 -9.96 3.17
CA THR A 41 -15.97 -8.97 2.28
C THR A 41 -14.96 -8.01 1.66
N GLY A 42 -13.76 -7.90 2.24
CA GLY A 42 -12.76 -6.95 1.77
C GLY A 42 -13.08 -5.51 2.19
N GLU A 43 -12.50 -4.57 1.44
CA GLU A 43 -12.62 -3.15 1.69
C GLU A 43 -13.68 -2.52 0.78
N PHE A 44 -14.46 -1.60 1.34
CA PHE A 44 -15.35 -0.72 0.57
C PHE A 44 -14.82 0.70 0.62
N ILE A 45 -14.39 1.21 -0.53
CA ILE A 45 -13.72 2.51 -0.64
C ILE A 45 -14.64 3.47 -1.40
N GLY A 46 -14.88 4.64 -0.81
CA GLY A 46 -15.84 5.62 -1.32
C GLY A 46 -17.28 5.33 -0.92
N ASN A 47 -18.23 6.01 -1.55
CA ASN A 47 -19.65 5.85 -1.28
C ASN A 47 -20.10 4.42 -1.61
N SER A 48 -20.39 3.63 -0.57
CA SER A 48 -20.69 2.21 -0.68
C SER A 48 -21.82 1.82 0.28
N ILE A 49 -22.72 0.95 -0.20
CA ILE A 49 -23.79 0.36 0.60
C ILE A 49 -23.72 -1.14 0.37
N SER A 50 -23.62 -1.86 1.47
CA SER A 50 -23.45 -3.31 1.48
C SER A 50 -24.46 -3.90 2.45
N VAL A 51 -25.33 -4.77 1.94
CA VAL A 51 -26.44 -5.37 2.71
C VAL A 51 -26.49 -6.88 2.48
N ASN A 52 -26.94 -7.62 3.49
CA ASN A 52 -27.10 -9.08 3.46
C ASN A 52 -25.81 -9.86 3.16
N ILE A 53 -24.66 -9.39 3.66
CA ILE A 53 -23.39 -10.09 3.46
C ILE A 53 -23.13 -11.07 4.60
N VAL A 54 -22.89 -12.33 4.25
CA VAL A 54 -22.44 -13.39 5.15
C VAL A 54 -21.15 -13.95 4.57
N ASN A 55 -20.06 -13.92 5.35
CA ASN A 55 -18.80 -14.53 4.94
C ASN A 55 -18.43 -15.63 5.92
N PHE A 56 -17.83 -16.68 5.39
CA PHE A 56 -17.19 -17.72 6.16
C PHE A 56 -15.74 -17.80 5.66
N LEU A 57 -14.79 -17.40 6.50
CA LEU A 57 -13.38 -17.62 6.23
C LEU A 57 -12.89 -18.75 7.11
N TYR A 58 -12.29 -19.73 6.47
CA TYR A 58 -11.67 -20.85 7.11
C TYR A 58 -10.27 -20.98 6.56
N ASP A 59 -9.32 -20.77 7.45
CA ASP A 59 -7.91 -20.67 7.17
C ASP A 59 -7.19 -21.52 8.21
N ASN A 60 -7.07 -22.81 7.93
CA ASN A 60 -6.54 -23.79 8.86
C ASN A 60 -5.16 -24.23 8.39
N ASP A 61 -4.20 -23.32 8.55
CA ASP A 61 -2.79 -23.57 8.34
C ASP A 61 -2.07 -23.82 9.68
N PHE A 62 -0.98 -24.60 9.63
CA PHE A 62 -0.13 -24.86 10.80
C PHE A 62 0.97 -23.80 10.96
N ILE A 63 1.44 -23.24 9.84
CA ILE A 63 2.32 -22.07 9.78
C ILE A 63 1.72 -21.16 8.73
N ASP A 64 1.41 -19.95 9.16
CA ASP A 64 0.84 -18.92 8.32
C ASP A 64 1.87 -17.85 7.97
N ALA A 65 1.94 -17.50 6.69
CA ALA A 65 2.67 -16.36 6.15
C ALA A 65 4.06 -16.13 6.75
N PRO A 66 4.98 -17.12 6.70
CA PRO A 66 6.35 -16.89 7.12
C PRO A 66 7.00 -15.91 6.15
N ILE A 67 7.21 -14.69 6.61
CA ILE A 67 7.86 -13.63 5.84
C ILE A 67 9.36 -13.67 6.17
N ASN A 68 10.17 -13.90 5.15
CA ASN A 68 11.63 -13.90 5.26
C ASN A 68 12.20 -12.81 4.36
N ASP A 69 12.40 -11.61 4.93
CA ASP A 69 12.98 -10.46 4.25
C ASP A 69 14.47 -10.35 4.58
N GLN A 70 15.32 -10.96 3.75
CA GLN A 70 16.78 -11.03 3.93
C GLN A 70 17.53 -10.21 2.89
N ASP A 71 16.99 -9.07 2.51
CA ASP A 71 17.64 -8.21 1.55
C ASP A 71 18.54 -7.15 2.23
N PHE A 72 19.47 -6.62 1.44
CA PHE A 72 20.22 -5.42 1.76
C PHE A 72 19.68 -4.34 0.83
N LYS A 73 19.21 -3.22 1.40
CA LYS A 73 18.54 -2.16 0.64
C LYS A 73 19.48 -0.96 0.44
N PRO A 74 20.34 -0.96 -0.59
CA PRO A 74 21.27 0.14 -0.84
C PRO A 74 20.51 1.39 -1.24
N THR A 75 20.71 2.48 -0.50
CA THR A 75 20.25 3.81 -0.91
C THR A 75 21.43 4.54 -1.54
N VAL A 76 21.53 4.55 -2.88
CA VAL A 76 22.32 5.57 -3.58
C VAL A 76 21.34 6.59 -4.12
N ALA A 77 21.04 7.60 -3.31
CA ALA A 77 20.21 8.73 -3.69
C ALA A 77 21.11 9.85 -4.21
N THR A 78 21.48 9.81 -5.50
CA THR A 78 21.94 11.03 -6.17
C THR A 78 20.69 11.76 -6.66
N GLN A 79 20.25 12.74 -5.87
CA GLN A 79 19.24 13.73 -6.30
C GLN A 79 19.90 14.67 -7.31
N VAL A 80 19.32 14.82 -8.51
CA VAL A 80 19.73 15.81 -9.53
C VAL A 80 18.50 16.53 -10.05
#